data_AF-A0A3D9MFI8-F1
#
_entry.id   AF-A0A3D9MFI8-F1
#
_cell.length_a   1.000
_cell.length_b   1.000
_cell.length_c   1.000
_cell.angle_alpha   90.00
_cell.angle_beta   90.00
_cell.angle_gamma   90.00
#
_symmetry.space_group_name_H-M   'P 1'
#
loop_
_entity.id
_entity.type
_entity.pdbx_description
1 polymer ?
#
loop_
_entity_poly.entity_id
_entity_poly.type
_entity_poly.pdbx_seq_one_letter_code
_entity_poly.pdbx_strand_id
1 'polypeptide(L)'
;MAAKTRDGNADGVKSFFWIVDLAIHVVLWLLLASILAVLADLATAQTLWRDDPVGGMQALLRYYLSETTDPGLAAWAADAAYWGWFGWTGVDASARAWEAGVLPSHGLGSYLQPAFSGATREALMVAMYGIKLFGVRIAMLAMTIPQFVLAIAVAVADGLAARHVRRAQGGHESATRYHHAKRFLTFGVIPLTAVIWLVAPVRLPIWLLFWPVSIMIVIAVWNMAKYFKKYT
;
A
#
# COMPACT_ATOMS: atom_id res chain seq x y z
N MET A 1 44.79 2.83 -24.59
CA MET A 1 43.42 3.37 -24.64
C MET A 1 42.47 2.17 -24.70
N ALA A 2 41.94 1.72 -23.56
CA ALA A 2 41.09 0.53 -23.51
C ALA A 2 39.64 0.92 -23.78
N ALA A 3 39.09 0.44 -24.90
CA ALA A 3 37.72 0.67 -25.31
C ALA A 3 36.76 -0.15 -24.42
N LYS A 4 35.90 0.57 -23.69
CA LYS A 4 34.79 0.00 -22.92
C LYS A 4 33.77 -0.62 -23.88
N THR A 5 33.81 -1.93 -24.05
CA THR A 5 32.76 -2.70 -24.74
C THR A 5 31.44 -2.52 -23.98
N ARG A 6 30.44 -1.93 -24.64
CA ARG A 6 29.10 -1.71 -24.06
C ARG A 6 28.35 -3.03 -23.95
N ASP A 7 27.79 -3.29 -22.76
CA ASP A 7 26.93 -4.41 -22.37
C ASP A 7 25.57 -4.46 -23.11
N GLY A 8 25.56 -4.40 -24.44
CA GLY A 8 24.33 -4.34 -25.23
C GLY A 8 23.40 -5.56 -25.04
N ASN A 9 23.94 -6.73 -24.70
CA ASN A 9 23.14 -7.94 -24.53
C ASN A 9 22.50 -8.03 -23.13
N ALA A 10 23.16 -7.52 -22.09
CA ALA A 10 22.61 -7.51 -20.73
C ALA A 10 21.46 -6.49 -20.59
N ASP A 11 21.56 -5.34 -21.28
CA ASP A 11 20.52 -4.31 -21.28
C ASP A 11 19.25 -4.75 -22.05
N GLY A 12 19.40 -5.53 -23.13
CA GLY A 12 18.28 -6.09 -23.89
C GLY A 12 17.47 -7.12 -23.08
N VAL A 13 18.14 -8.00 -22.36
CA VAL A 13 17.48 -8.99 -21.48
C VAL A 13 16.77 -8.31 -20.30
N LYS A 14 17.40 -7.31 -19.67
CA LYS A 14 16.76 -6.50 -18.61
C LYS A 14 15.52 -5.75 -19.12
N SER A 15 15.58 -5.21 -20.34
CA SER A 15 14.44 -4.56 -20.99
C SER A 15 13.32 -5.53 -21.40
N PHE A 16 13.58 -6.83 -21.49
CA PHE A 16 12.55 -7.84 -21.77
C PHE A 16 11.82 -8.28 -20.50
N PHE A 17 12.55 -8.41 -19.38
CA PHE A 17 12.00 -8.91 -18.11
C PHE A 17 11.55 -7.83 -17.12
N TRP A 18 11.57 -6.54 -17.47
CA TRP A 18 11.24 -5.44 -16.55
C TRP A 18 9.85 -5.55 -15.90
N ILE A 19 8.85 -6.11 -16.60
CA ILE A 19 7.50 -6.31 -16.05
C ILE A 19 7.53 -7.35 -14.94
N VAL A 20 8.25 -8.45 -15.16
CA VAL A 20 8.40 -9.53 -14.17
C VAL A 20 9.18 -9.02 -12.97
N ASP A 21 10.28 -8.30 -13.20
CA ASP A 21 11.07 -7.68 -12.15
C ASP A 21 10.23 -6.71 -11.30
N LEU A 22 9.45 -5.83 -11.94
CA LEU A 22 8.53 -4.93 -11.26
C LEU A 22 7.47 -5.68 -10.45
N ALA A 23 6.88 -6.74 -11.03
CA ALA A 23 5.88 -7.55 -10.34
C ALA A 23 6.46 -8.22 -9.09
N ILE A 24 7.68 -8.76 -9.17
CA ILE A 24 8.40 -9.33 -8.03
C ILE A 24 8.61 -8.28 -6.94
N HIS A 25 9.10 -7.09 -7.31
CA HIS A 25 9.32 -6.01 -6.33
C HIS A 25 8.01 -5.55 -5.68
N VAL A 26 6.91 -5.45 -6.42
CA VAL A 26 5.60 -5.10 -5.88
C VAL A 26 5.11 -6.18 -4.91
N VAL A 27 5.24 -7.46 -5.27
CA VAL A 27 4.87 -8.58 -4.39
C VAL A 27 5.70 -8.58 -3.12
N LEU A 28 7.02 -8.45 -3.22
CA LEU A 28 7.91 -8.38 -2.05
C LEU A 28 7.58 -7.18 -1.17
N TRP A 29 7.28 -6.02 -1.76
CA TRP A 29 6.88 -4.83 -1.02
C TRP A 29 5.53 -5.03 -0.31
N LEU A 30 4.54 -5.65 -0.96
CA LEU A 30 3.25 -5.95 -0.36
C LEU A 30 3.37 -6.98 0.77
N LEU A 31 4.20 -8.00 0.61
CA LEU A 31 4.50 -8.97 1.67
C LEU A 31 5.15 -8.30 2.87
N LEU A 32 6.14 -7.43 2.64
CA LEU A 32 6.77 -6.65 3.71
C LEU A 32 5.74 -5.74 4.40
N ALA A 33 4.93 -5.02 3.62
CA ALA A 33 3.90 -4.13 4.14
C ALA A 33 2.84 -4.87 4.96
N SER A 34 2.42 -6.08 4.55
CA SER A 34 1.45 -6.87 5.32
C SER A 34 2.04 -7.36 6.64
N ILE A 35 3.31 -7.75 6.67
CA ILE A 35 3.99 -8.12 7.93
C ILE A 35 4.08 -6.92 8.85
N LEU A 36 4.52 -5.76 8.33
CA LEU A 36 4.61 -4.53 9.11
C LEU A 36 3.24 -4.08 9.64
N ALA A 37 2.18 -4.20 8.85
CA ALA A 37 0.81 -3.90 9.25
C ALA A 37 0.38 -4.79 10.42
N VAL A 38 0.56 -6.11 10.32
CA VAL A 38 0.22 -7.04 11.39
C VAL A 38 1.05 -6.77 12.66
N LEU A 39 2.33 -6.47 12.53
CA LEU A 39 3.17 -6.10 13.68
C LEU A 39 2.69 -4.80 14.35
N ALA A 40 2.27 -3.81 13.56
CA ALA A 40 1.69 -2.58 14.09
C ALA A 40 0.34 -2.84 14.78
N ASP A 41 -0.52 -3.67 14.20
CA ASP A 41 -1.80 -4.09 14.78
C ASP A 41 -1.59 -4.83 16.11
N LEU A 42 -0.62 -5.74 16.18
CA LEU A 42 -0.24 -6.44 17.41
C LEU A 42 0.29 -5.48 18.49
N ALA A 43 1.13 -4.51 18.10
CA ALA A 43 1.63 -3.50 19.03
C ALA A 43 0.49 -2.62 19.56
N THR A 44 -0.46 -2.22 18.71
CA THR A 44 -1.64 -1.43 19.12
C THR A 44 -2.60 -2.24 19.98
N ALA A 45 -2.83 -3.51 19.66
CA ALA A 45 -3.56 -4.44 20.49
C ALA A 45 -3.04 -4.50 21.93
N GLN A 46 -1.71 -4.56 22.11
CA GLN A 46 -1.08 -4.63 23.43
C GLN A 46 -0.96 -3.28 24.18
N THR A 47 -1.16 -2.16 23.49
CA THR A 47 -0.96 -0.83 24.07
C THR A 47 -2.27 -0.07 24.24
N LEU A 48 -3.07 0.01 23.18
CA LEU A 48 -4.29 0.80 23.12
C LEU A 48 -5.55 -0.01 23.45
N TRP A 49 -5.60 -1.28 23.03
CA TRP A 49 -6.78 -2.14 23.19
C TRP A 49 -6.54 -3.28 24.17
N ARG A 50 -5.83 -3.01 25.27
CA ARG A 50 -5.44 -4.03 26.26
C ARG A 50 -6.61 -4.85 26.80
N ASP A 51 -7.77 -4.21 26.98
CA ASP A 51 -8.95 -4.85 27.56
C ASP A 51 -9.72 -5.71 26.54
N ASP A 52 -9.68 -5.36 25.26
CA ASP A 52 -10.33 -6.10 24.16
C ASP A 52 -9.58 -5.92 22.82
N PRO A 53 -8.45 -6.62 22.64
CA PRO A 53 -7.61 -6.47 21.44
C PRO A 53 -8.34 -6.85 20.15
N VAL A 54 -9.13 -7.92 20.21
CA VAL A 54 -9.84 -8.47 19.05
C VAL A 54 -11.01 -7.58 18.67
N GLY A 55 -11.78 -7.08 19.65
CA GLY A 55 -12.86 -6.13 19.40
C GLY A 55 -12.36 -4.80 18.83
N GLY A 56 -11.17 -4.34 19.25
CA GLY A 56 -10.49 -3.19 18.66
C GLY A 56 -10.27 -3.35 17.14
N MET A 57 -9.70 -4.49 16.73
CA MET A 57 -9.50 -4.81 15.31
C MET A 57 -10.81 -4.96 14.53
N GLN A 58 -11.81 -5.62 15.11
CA GLN A 58 -13.12 -5.74 14.47
C GLN A 58 -13.79 -4.38 14.27
N ALA A 59 -13.67 -3.47 15.24
CA ALA A 59 -14.21 -2.12 15.14
C ALA A 59 -13.48 -1.31 14.04
N LEU A 60 -12.17 -1.49 13.93
CA LEU A 60 -11.36 -0.86 12.88
C LEU A 60 -11.75 -1.38 11.49
N LEU A 61 -11.87 -2.70 11.33
CA LEU A 61 -12.32 -3.31 10.08
C LEU A 61 -13.72 -2.85 9.69
N ARG A 62 -14.67 -2.84 10.64
CA ARG A 62 -16.03 -2.33 10.43
C ARG A 62 -16.05 -0.87 9.97
N TYR A 63 -15.21 -0.03 10.58
CA TYR A 63 -15.07 1.37 10.18
C TYR A 63 -14.65 1.51 8.71
N TYR A 64 -13.61 0.80 8.27
CA TYR A 64 -13.15 0.90 6.88
C TYR A 64 -14.15 0.29 5.89
N LEU A 65 -14.83 -0.79 6.26
CA LEU A 65 -15.90 -1.37 5.45
C LEU A 65 -17.13 -0.46 5.33
N SER A 66 -17.41 0.42 6.30
CA SER A 66 -18.49 1.41 6.18
C SER A 66 -18.10 2.64 5.36
N GLU A 67 -16.81 2.96 5.30
CA GLU A 67 -16.28 4.13 4.59
C GLU A 67 -15.88 3.83 3.13
N THR A 68 -15.81 2.56 2.75
CA THR A 68 -15.41 2.15 1.39
C THR A 68 -16.46 2.52 0.35
N THR A 69 -16.00 2.96 -0.83
CA THR A 69 -16.90 3.29 -1.95
C THR A 69 -17.46 2.04 -2.64
N ASP A 70 -16.71 0.94 -2.63
CA ASP A 70 -17.13 -0.35 -3.17
C ASP A 70 -16.91 -1.46 -2.12
N PRO A 71 -17.96 -1.84 -1.38
CA PRO A 71 -17.88 -2.91 -0.38
C PRO A 71 -17.56 -4.28 -0.98
N GLY A 72 -17.96 -4.54 -2.22
CA GLY A 72 -17.71 -5.81 -2.90
C GLY A 72 -16.23 -5.99 -3.21
N LEU A 73 -15.59 -4.97 -3.77
CA LEU A 73 -14.14 -4.97 -4.02
C LEU A 73 -13.35 -5.05 -2.71
N ALA A 74 -13.78 -4.33 -1.67
CA ALA A 74 -13.15 -4.37 -0.35
C ALA A 74 -13.22 -5.76 0.29
N ALA A 75 -14.39 -6.41 0.23
CA ALA A 75 -14.57 -7.77 0.74
C ALA A 75 -13.71 -8.78 -0.05
N TRP A 76 -13.73 -8.71 -1.39
CA TRP A 76 -12.90 -9.56 -2.24
C TRP A 76 -11.41 -9.42 -1.91
N ALA A 77 -10.92 -8.19 -1.73
CA ALA A 77 -9.53 -7.95 -1.40
C ALA A 77 -9.16 -8.44 0.01
N ALA A 78 -10.07 -8.31 0.98
CA ALA A 78 -9.91 -8.87 2.31
C ALA A 78 -9.80 -10.40 2.27
N ASP A 79 -10.68 -11.06 1.51
CA ASP A 79 -10.68 -12.51 1.35
C ASP A 79 -9.45 -13.01 0.60
N ALA A 80 -9.02 -12.31 -0.45
CA ALA A 80 -7.81 -12.64 -1.19
C ALA A 80 -6.55 -12.51 -0.32
N ALA A 81 -6.43 -11.42 0.45
CA ALA A 81 -5.32 -11.22 1.38
C ALA A 81 -5.31 -12.28 2.49
N TYR A 82 -6.49 -12.56 3.06
CA TYR A 82 -6.65 -13.57 4.09
C TYR A 82 -6.29 -14.96 3.59
N TRP A 83 -6.79 -15.36 2.42
CA TRP A 83 -6.52 -16.66 1.84
C TRP A 83 -5.01 -16.85 1.55
N GLY A 84 -4.34 -15.79 1.07
CA GLY A 84 -2.90 -15.80 0.80
C GLY A 84 -2.03 -16.09 2.04
N TRP A 85 -2.47 -15.67 3.23
CA TRP A 85 -1.75 -15.87 4.50
C TRP A 85 -2.23 -17.09 5.30
N PHE A 86 -3.54 -17.29 5.42
CA PHE A 86 -4.14 -18.23 6.38
C PHE A 86 -4.99 -19.33 5.74
N GLY A 87 -5.47 -19.13 4.51
CA GLY A 87 -6.40 -20.05 3.86
C GLY A 87 -5.76 -21.38 3.48
N TRP A 88 -4.56 -21.35 2.89
CA TRP A 88 -3.85 -22.55 2.46
C TRP A 88 -3.01 -23.21 3.56
N THR A 89 -2.69 -22.48 4.63
CA THR A 89 -1.80 -22.95 5.72
C THR A 89 -2.50 -23.86 6.73
N GLY A 90 -3.82 -24.03 6.63
CA GLY A 90 -4.63 -24.80 7.58
C GLY A 90 -4.96 -24.05 8.87
N VAL A 91 -4.39 -22.86 9.09
CA VAL A 91 -4.66 -22.00 10.25
C VAL A 91 -6.15 -21.63 10.32
N ASP A 92 -6.75 -21.27 9.19
CA ASP A 92 -8.19 -20.95 9.12
C ASP A 92 -9.07 -22.16 9.46
N ALA A 93 -8.72 -23.35 8.97
CA ALA A 93 -9.44 -24.58 9.29
C ALA A 93 -9.33 -24.92 10.79
N SER A 94 -8.15 -24.77 11.39
CA SER A 94 -7.93 -24.97 12.82
C SER A 94 -8.64 -23.92 13.68
N ALA A 95 -8.69 -22.66 13.23
CA ALA A 95 -9.44 -21.60 13.91
C ALA A 95 -10.94 -21.92 13.96
N ARG A 96 -11.52 -22.34 12.83
CA ARG A 96 -12.92 -22.75 12.74
C ARG A 96 -13.23 -24.02 13.55
N ALA A 97 -12.33 -25.01 13.52
CA ALA A 97 -12.48 -26.23 14.32
C ALA A 97 -12.43 -25.95 15.83
N TRP A 98 -11.57 -25.01 16.25
CA TRP A 98 -11.53 -24.54 17.64
C TRP A 98 -12.83 -23.83 18.04
N GLU A 99 -13.33 -22.89 17.22
CA GLU A 99 -14.60 -22.20 17.47
C GLU A 99 -15.79 -23.17 17.58
N ALA A 100 -15.79 -24.24 16.78
CA ALA A 100 -16.79 -25.29 16.85
C ALA A 100 -16.60 -26.25 18.06
N GLY A 101 -15.52 -26.12 18.83
CA GLY A 101 -15.19 -27.00 19.95
C GLY A 101 -14.69 -28.40 19.54
N VAL A 102 -14.29 -28.58 18.28
CA VAL A 102 -13.94 -29.90 17.68
C VAL A 102 -12.44 -30.01 17.43
N LEU A 103 -11.62 -29.70 18.45
CA LEU A 103 -10.17 -29.74 18.27
C LEU A 103 -9.65 -31.09 17.77
N PRO A 104 -8.86 -31.13 16.68
CA PRO A 104 -8.23 -32.35 16.22
C PRO A 104 -7.28 -32.89 17.30
N SER A 105 -7.61 -34.04 17.89
CA SER A 105 -6.76 -34.71 18.89
C SER A 105 -5.61 -35.51 18.26
N HIS A 106 -5.53 -35.55 16.93
CA HIS A 106 -4.54 -36.30 16.15
C HIS A 106 -4.34 -35.66 14.76
N GLY A 107 -3.14 -35.81 14.17
CA GLY A 107 -2.78 -35.30 12.84
C GLY A 107 -2.13 -33.92 12.84
N LEU A 108 -1.90 -33.34 11.64
CA LEU A 108 -1.16 -32.07 11.48
C LEU A 108 -1.80 -30.87 12.22
N GLY A 109 -3.11 -30.94 12.48
CA GLY A 109 -3.86 -29.91 13.22
C GLY A 109 -3.54 -29.85 14.72
N SER A 110 -2.97 -30.91 15.32
CA SER A 110 -2.59 -30.89 16.75
C SER A 110 -1.36 -30.00 17.01
N TYR A 111 -0.48 -29.82 16.02
CA TYR A 111 0.67 -28.90 16.15
C TYR A 111 0.24 -27.43 16.28
N LEU A 112 -0.94 -27.07 15.77
CA LEU A 112 -1.48 -25.72 15.86
C LEU A 112 -2.30 -25.49 17.13
N GLN A 113 -2.63 -26.53 17.89
CA GLN A 113 -3.41 -26.44 19.12
C GLN A 113 -2.87 -25.41 20.14
N PRO A 114 -1.55 -25.31 20.39
CA PRO A 114 -1.03 -24.30 21.32
C PRO A 114 -1.33 -22.86 20.88
N ALA A 115 -1.35 -22.61 19.56
CA ALA A 115 -1.61 -21.29 18.99
C ALA A 115 -3.05 -20.80 19.22
N PHE A 116 -3.98 -21.71 19.50
CA PHE A 116 -5.38 -21.41 19.78
C PHE A 116 -5.72 -21.40 21.28
N SER A 117 -4.71 -21.35 22.16
CA SER A 117 -4.88 -21.25 23.62
C SER A 117 -4.37 -19.94 24.18
N GLY A 118 -5.05 -19.42 25.22
CA GLY A 118 -4.60 -18.25 26.00
C GLY A 118 -4.27 -16.99 25.18
N ALA A 119 -3.19 -16.29 25.56
CA ALA A 119 -2.75 -15.05 24.92
C ALA A 119 -2.28 -15.22 23.46
N THR A 120 -1.81 -16.42 23.08
CA THR A 120 -1.39 -16.70 21.71
C THR A 120 -2.58 -16.68 20.74
N ARG A 121 -3.75 -17.11 21.20
CA ARG A 121 -4.99 -17.04 20.44
C ARG A 121 -5.37 -15.59 20.11
N GLU A 122 -5.31 -14.71 21.09
CA GLU A 122 -5.67 -13.30 20.90
C GLU A 122 -4.75 -12.64 19.87
N ALA A 123 -3.44 -12.87 19.96
CA ALA A 123 -2.48 -12.41 18.97
C ALA A 123 -2.77 -12.97 17.57
N LEU A 124 -3.11 -14.26 17.47
CA LEU A 124 -3.47 -14.88 16.19
C LEU A 124 -4.74 -14.28 15.58
N MET A 125 -5.78 -14.07 16.39
CA MET A 125 -7.02 -13.42 15.94
C MET A 125 -6.77 -11.98 15.48
N VAL A 126 -5.96 -11.21 16.22
CA VAL A 126 -5.53 -9.86 15.82
C VAL A 126 -4.81 -9.90 14.47
N ALA A 127 -3.88 -10.84 14.26
CA ALA A 127 -3.18 -11.00 12.99
C ALA A 127 -4.13 -11.37 11.84
N MET A 128 -5.10 -12.26 12.08
CA MET A 128 -6.12 -12.66 11.09
C MET A 128 -7.00 -11.48 10.67
N TYR A 129 -7.49 -10.67 11.62
CA TYR A 129 -8.23 -9.44 11.32
C TYR A 129 -7.34 -8.37 10.67
N GLY A 130 -6.08 -8.26 11.08
CA GLY A 130 -5.09 -7.34 10.52
C GLY A 130 -4.84 -7.59 9.03
N ILE A 131 -4.69 -8.86 8.62
CA ILE A 131 -4.56 -9.21 7.20
C ILE A 131 -5.83 -8.88 6.40
N LYS A 132 -7.03 -9.13 6.96
CA LYS A 132 -8.29 -8.73 6.30
C LYS A 132 -8.35 -7.21 6.12
N LEU A 133 -8.02 -6.45 7.17
CA LEU A 133 -7.96 -5.00 7.14
C LEU A 133 -6.94 -4.48 6.10
N PHE A 134 -5.78 -5.10 6.03
CA PHE A 134 -4.76 -4.80 5.03
C PHE A 134 -5.31 -4.97 3.60
N GLY A 135 -6.03 -6.07 3.33
CA GLY A 135 -6.72 -6.29 2.06
C GLY A 135 -7.76 -5.19 1.74
N VAL A 136 -8.60 -4.83 2.70
CA VAL A 136 -9.56 -3.70 2.55
C VAL A 136 -8.84 -2.40 2.19
N ARG A 137 -7.73 -2.09 2.88
CA ARG A 137 -6.97 -0.85 2.63
C ARG A 137 -6.28 -0.84 1.28
N ILE A 138 -5.84 -1.99 0.76
CA ILE A 138 -5.36 -2.10 -0.63
C ILE A 138 -6.48 -1.76 -1.61
N ALA A 139 -7.68 -2.33 -1.43
CA ALA A 139 -8.82 -2.03 -2.29
C ALA A 139 -9.17 -0.54 -2.25
N MET A 140 -9.23 0.07 -1.07
CA MET A 140 -9.48 1.50 -0.92
C MET A 140 -8.38 2.35 -1.56
N LEU A 141 -7.11 1.95 -1.45
CA LEU A 141 -6.00 2.64 -2.13
C LEU A 141 -6.19 2.59 -3.65
N ALA A 142 -6.59 1.45 -4.20
CA ALA A 142 -6.91 1.32 -5.63
C ALA A 142 -8.10 2.22 -6.04
N MET A 143 -9.13 2.33 -5.20
CA MET A 143 -10.27 3.23 -5.43
C MET A 143 -9.86 4.72 -5.48
N THR A 144 -8.73 5.12 -4.89
CA THR A 144 -8.23 6.50 -4.98
C THR A 144 -7.44 6.83 -6.24
N ILE A 145 -7.12 5.83 -7.07
CA ILE A 145 -6.38 6.03 -8.34
C ILE A 145 -7.05 7.09 -9.24
N PRO A 146 -8.38 7.08 -9.47
CA PRO A 146 -9.04 8.08 -10.31
C PRO A 146 -8.83 9.52 -9.83
N GLN A 147 -8.85 9.75 -8.50
CA GLN A 147 -8.58 11.06 -7.92
C GLN A 147 -7.17 11.56 -8.26
N PHE A 148 -6.17 10.69 -8.13
CA PHE A 148 -4.79 11.04 -8.44
C PHE A 148 -4.57 11.25 -9.94
N VAL A 149 -5.21 10.45 -10.79
CA VAL A 149 -5.18 10.63 -12.25
C VAL A 149 -5.73 12.00 -12.62
N LEU A 150 -6.88 12.39 -12.05
CA LEU A 150 -7.47 13.71 -12.28
C LEU A 150 -6.56 14.84 -11.80
N ALA A 151 -6.01 14.73 -10.59
CA ALA A 151 -5.07 15.70 -10.02
C ALA A 151 -3.84 15.91 -10.91
N ILE A 152 -3.25 14.82 -11.42
CA ILE A 152 -2.13 14.85 -12.36
C ILE A 152 -2.56 15.53 -13.68
N ALA A 153 -3.71 15.15 -14.25
CA ALA A 153 -4.18 15.71 -15.52
C ALA A 153 -4.37 17.23 -15.45
N VAL A 154 -5.02 17.72 -14.39
CA VAL A 154 -5.22 19.16 -14.14
C VAL A 154 -3.88 19.87 -13.96
N ALA A 155 -2.98 19.32 -13.15
CA ALA A 155 -1.66 19.91 -12.89
C ALA A 155 -0.79 19.97 -14.15
N VAL A 156 -0.88 18.97 -15.02
CA VAL A 156 -0.19 18.96 -16.33
C VAL A 156 -0.78 20.02 -17.25
N ALA A 157 -2.11 20.07 -17.41
CA ALA A 157 -2.77 21.02 -18.29
C ALA A 157 -2.43 22.47 -17.91
N ASP A 158 -2.58 22.83 -16.64
CA ASP A 158 -2.27 24.17 -16.15
C ASP A 158 -0.76 24.45 -16.16
N GLY A 159 0.07 23.48 -15.77
CA GLY A 159 1.53 23.62 -15.79
C GLY A 159 2.09 23.84 -17.20
N LEU A 160 1.49 23.23 -18.22
CA LEU A 160 1.84 23.45 -19.63
C LEU A 160 1.40 24.84 -20.12
N ALA A 161 0.22 25.33 -19.71
CA ALA A 161 -0.22 26.70 -19.99
C ALA A 161 0.75 27.73 -19.36
N ALA A 162 1.10 27.53 -18.08
CA ALA A 162 2.08 28.36 -17.38
C ALA A 162 3.48 28.30 -18.05
N ARG A 163 3.87 27.14 -18.59
CA ARG A 163 5.10 26.99 -19.38
C ARG A 163 5.05 27.82 -20.66
N HIS A 164 3.91 27.86 -21.34
CA HIS A 164 3.74 28.64 -22.57
C HIS A 164 3.91 30.14 -22.30
N VAL A 165 3.22 30.67 -21.29
CA VAL A 165 3.36 32.07 -20.85
C VAL A 165 4.80 32.40 -20.44
N ARG A 166 5.44 31.54 -19.64
CA ARG A 166 6.84 31.73 -19.21
C ARG A 166 7.80 31.81 -20.41
N ARG A 167 7.61 30.97 -21.42
CA ARG A 167 8.44 30.97 -22.64
C ARG A 167 8.23 32.24 -23.46
N ALA A 168 6.98 32.70 -23.59
CA ALA A 168 6.67 33.96 -24.27
C ALA A 168 7.32 35.18 -23.56
N GLN A 169 7.49 35.11 -22.24
CA GLN A 169 8.13 36.15 -21.43
C GLN A 169 9.67 36.03 -21.32
N GLY A 170 10.31 35.11 -22.04
CA GLY A 170 11.77 34.93 -21.98
C GLY A 170 12.31 34.37 -20.67
N GLY A 171 11.47 33.68 -19.87
CA GLY A 171 11.88 33.17 -18.56
C GLY A 171 12.96 32.08 -18.63
N HIS A 172 13.80 31.99 -17.60
CA HIS A 172 14.84 30.95 -17.49
C HIS A 172 14.27 29.56 -17.15
N GLU A 173 14.94 28.52 -17.64
CA GLU A 173 14.61 27.12 -17.37
C GLU A 173 15.46 26.57 -16.21
N SER A 174 14.85 25.83 -15.29
CA SER A 174 15.58 25.19 -14.18
C SER A 174 15.33 23.68 -14.18
N ALA A 175 16.34 22.91 -14.60
CA ALA A 175 16.29 21.44 -14.52
C ALA A 175 16.30 20.96 -13.06
N THR A 176 16.95 21.70 -12.16
CA THR A 176 17.01 21.39 -10.72
C THR A 176 15.61 21.29 -10.10
N ARG A 177 14.72 22.24 -10.40
CA ARG A 177 13.33 22.22 -9.88
C ARG A 177 12.57 20.98 -10.32
N TYR A 178 12.74 20.57 -11.59
CA TYR A 178 12.15 19.34 -12.10
C TYR A 178 12.65 18.10 -11.34
N HIS A 179 13.97 17.98 -11.15
CA HIS A 179 14.55 16.83 -10.45
C HIS A 179 14.15 16.78 -8.97
N HIS A 180 14.09 17.92 -8.28
CA HIS A 180 13.59 17.98 -6.91
C HIS A 180 12.12 17.57 -6.81
N ALA A 181 11.25 18.10 -7.67
CA ALA A 181 9.83 17.74 -7.69
C ALA A 181 9.62 16.24 -8.00
N LYS A 182 10.34 15.71 -9.00
CA LYS A 182 10.33 14.28 -9.32
C LYS A 182 10.78 13.42 -8.13
N ARG A 183 11.90 13.76 -7.50
CA ARG A 183 12.44 13.02 -6.36
C ARG A 183 11.49 13.08 -5.16
N PHE A 184 10.91 14.24 -4.88
CA PHE A 184 9.95 14.44 -3.81
C PHE A 184 8.71 13.56 -3.98
N LEU A 185 8.19 13.47 -5.20
CA LEU A 185 7.04 12.62 -5.52
C LEU A 185 7.39 11.12 -5.40
N THR A 186 8.46 10.69 -6.08
CA THR A 186 8.82 9.27 -6.23
C THR A 186 9.36 8.66 -4.94
N PHE A 187 10.18 9.38 -4.18
CA PHE A 187 10.85 8.85 -2.99
C PHE A 187 10.30 9.42 -1.67
N GLY A 188 9.38 10.38 -1.72
CA GLY A 188 8.75 10.98 -0.55
C GLY A 188 7.27 10.64 -0.51
N VAL A 189 6.47 11.37 -1.28
CA VAL A 189 5.00 11.37 -1.16
C VAL A 189 4.40 9.99 -1.38
N ILE A 190 4.67 9.35 -2.52
CA ILE A 190 4.05 8.06 -2.89
C ILE A 190 4.35 6.95 -1.86
N PRO A 191 5.62 6.62 -1.55
CA PRO A 191 5.91 5.54 -0.61
C PRO A 191 5.44 5.86 0.81
N LEU A 192 5.55 7.12 1.26
CA LEU A 192 5.10 7.52 2.59
C LEU A 192 3.59 7.38 2.73
N THR A 193 2.81 7.83 1.74
CA THR A 193 1.35 7.66 1.73
C THR A 193 0.97 6.18 1.76
N ALA A 194 1.62 5.36 0.94
CA ALA A 194 1.32 3.92 0.88
C ALA A 194 1.63 3.23 2.23
N VAL A 195 2.78 3.52 2.85
CA VAL A 195 3.13 2.98 4.16
C VAL A 195 2.15 3.44 5.24
N ILE A 196 1.88 4.75 5.35
CA ILE A 196 0.95 5.27 6.35
C ILE A 196 -0.43 4.64 6.18
N TRP A 197 -0.94 4.60 4.95
CA TRP A 197 -2.29 4.07 4.68
C TRP A 197 -2.42 2.59 5.00
N LEU A 198 -1.44 1.77 4.60
CA LEU A 198 -1.52 0.32 4.77
C LEU A 198 -1.18 -0.13 6.20
N VAL A 199 -0.22 0.52 6.86
CA VAL A 199 0.37 0.04 8.13
C VAL A 199 -0.27 0.67 9.36
N ALA A 200 -0.81 1.89 9.29
CA ALA A 200 -1.24 2.61 10.49
C ALA A 200 -2.40 1.89 11.21
N PRO A 201 -2.23 1.40 12.45
CA PRO A 201 -3.22 0.57 13.16
C PRO A 201 -4.30 1.41 13.85
N VAL A 202 -4.70 2.53 13.23
CA VAL A 202 -5.64 3.51 13.80
C VAL A 202 -6.67 3.92 12.76
N ARG A 203 -7.78 4.50 13.25
CA ARG A 203 -8.83 5.06 12.39
C ARG A 203 -8.28 6.29 11.67
N LEU A 204 -8.00 6.15 10.39
CA LEU A 204 -7.61 7.25 9.51
C LEU A 204 -8.76 7.56 8.55
N PRO A 205 -9.40 8.74 8.68
CA PRO A 205 -10.36 9.21 7.69
C PRO A 205 -9.70 9.35 6.32
N ILE A 206 -10.37 8.87 5.27
CA ILE A 206 -9.86 8.85 3.89
C ILE A 206 -9.42 10.25 3.47
N TRP A 207 -10.29 11.25 3.64
CA TRP A 207 -10.03 12.63 3.25
C TRP A 207 -8.79 13.22 3.96
N LEU A 208 -8.52 12.83 5.21
CA LEU A 208 -7.42 13.38 6.00
C LEU A 208 -6.05 13.06 5.40
N LEU A 209 -5.89 11.89 4.78
CA LEU A 209 -4.65 11.49 4.13
C LEU A 209 -4.64 11.87 2.65
N PHE A 210 -5.71 11.53 1.93
CA PHE A 210 -5.70 11.57 0.46
C PHE A 210 -5.82 12.98 -0.12
N TRP A 211 -6.46 13.93 0.57
CA TRP A 211 -6.52 15.33 0.11
C TRP A 211 -5.17 16.04 0.18
N PRO A 212 -4.45 16.07 1.32
CA PRO A 212 -3.12 16.69 1.37
C PRO A 212 -2.15 16.08 0.35
N VAL A 213 -2.19 14.76 0.18
CA VAL A 213 -1.38 14.06 -0.80
C VAL A 213 -1.72 14.52 -2.23
N SER A 214 -3.00 14.69 -2.55
CA SER A 214 -3.42 15.20 -3.86
C SER A 214 -2.92 16.62 -4.11
N ILE A 215 -2.96 17.50 -3.10
CA ILE A 215 -2.40 18.86 -3.20
C ILE A 215 -0.89 18.81 -3.48
N MET A 216 -0.15 17.97 -2.75
CA MET A 216 1.29 17.79 -2.94
C MET A 216 1.61 17.27 -4.35
N ILE A 217 0.82 16.32 -4.86
CA ILE A 217 0.94 15.80 -6.24
C ILE A 217 0.71 16.93 -7.25
N VAL A 218 -0.37 17.71 -7.10
CA VAL A 218 -0.68 18.84 -7.99
C VAL A 218 0.48 19.83 -8.05
N ILE A 219 0.99 20.26 -6.89
CA ILE A 219 2.10 21.21 -6.81
C ILE A 219 3.38 20.64 -7.45
N ALA A 220 3.70 19.37 -7.18
CA ALA A 220 4.89 18.73 -7.72
C ALA A 220 4.80 18.58 -9.25
N VAL A 221 3.68 18.05 -9.74
CA VAL A 221 3.46 17.80 -11.18
C VAL A 221 3.36 19.10 -11.96
N TRP A 222 2.69 20.11 -11.42
CA TRP A 222 2.61 21.44 -12.03
C TRP A 222 4.02 22.05 -12.19
N ASN A 223 4.86 21.97 -11.15
CA ASN A 223 6.25 22.42 -11.23
C ASN A 223 7.04 21.62 -12.28
N MET A 224 6.85 20.29 -12.33
CA MET A 224 7.50 19.45 -13.34
C MET A 224 7.08 19.86 -14.75
N ALA A 225 5.79 20.08 -15.01
CA ALA A 225 5.26 20.49 -16.32
C ALA A 225 5.74 21.89 -16.72
N LYS A 226 5.76 22.84 -15.76
CA LYS A 226 6.21 24.23 -15.98
C LYS A 226 7.68 24.34 -16.37
N TYR A 227 8.54 23.55 -15.74
CA TYR A 227 10.01 23.59 -15.90
C TYR A 227 10.57 22.48 -16.80
N PHE A 228 9.72 21.69 -17.45
CA PHE A 228 10.17 20.62 -18.34
C PHE A 228 11.00 21.19 -19.51
N LYS A 229 12.24 20.74 -19.65
CA LYS A 229 13.08 21.03 -20.81
C LYS A 229 12.76 20.04 -21.93
N LYS A 230 12.22 20.52 -23.04
CA LYS A 230 12.23 19.77 -24.31
C LYS A 230 13.12 20.57 -25.25
N TYR A 231 14.22 19.97 -25.70
CA TYR A 231 15.08 20.55 -26.71
C TYR A 231 14.22 20.82 -27.96
N THR A 232 14.05 22.10 -28.29
CA THR A 232 13.66 22.58 -29.62
C THR A 232 14.86 23.27 -30.20
#